data_AF-A0A1M7BHM7-F1
#
_entry.id   AF-A0A1M7BHM7-F1
#
_cell.length_a   1.000
_cell.length_b   1.000
_cell.length_c   1.000
_cell.angle_alpha   90.00
_cell.angle_beta   90.00
_cell.angle_gamma   90.00
#
_symmetry.space_group_name_H-M   'P 1'
#
loop_
_entity.id
_entity.type
_entity.pdbx_description
1 polymer ?
#
loop_
_entity_poly.entity_id
_entity_poly.type
_entity_poly.pdbx_seq_one_letter_code
_entity_poly.pdbx_strand_id
1 'polypeptide(L)'
;MSEIENLQKTFRAYEKRYQKAEAMGIDESSRFYEAKCEIEHRYVALYFAVEMIKSLKNKCHEAGFKKYCYEYYQLIAKEIVPYNVIINENGKKEYIAQKVKVSSKDYQVIEVYNKAKQAYSSFQEMNFDEDDKNKVCKKILENILSILNWMLIVREILFPVNRGKFDMICNM
;
A
#
# COMPACT_ATOMS: atom_id res chain seq x y z
N MET A 1 10.15 13.42 -13.05
CA MET A 1 10.40 12.66 -11.81
C MET A 1 10.05 11.21 -12.10
N SER A 2 10.97 10.28 -11.87
CA SER A 2 10.68 8.85 -12.05
C SER A 2 9.61 8.38 -11.06
N GLU A 3 8.79 7.38 -11.38
CA GLU A 3 7.74 6.88 -10.46
C GLU A 3 8.33 6.38 -9.13
N ILE A 4 9.59 5.93 -9.16
CA ILE A 4 10.37 5.54 -7.98
C ILE A 4 10.66 6.75 -7.08
N GLU A 5 11.04 7.90 -7.63
CA GLU A 5 11.23 9.14 -6.86
C GLU A 5 9.92 9.57 -6.18
N ASN A 6 8.78 9.45 -6.88
CA ASN A 6 7.47 9.75 -6.30
C ASN A 6 7.12 8.80 -5.15
N LEU A 7 7.40 7.51 -5.31
CA LEU A 7 7.23 6.52 -4.24
C LEU A 7 8.11 6.86 -3.03
N GLN A 8 9.39 7.16 -3.25
CA GLN A 8 10.32 7.52 -2.17
C GLN A 8 9.88 8.79 -1.44
N LYS A 9 9.42 9.81 -2.18
CA LYS A 9 8.89 11.03 -1.59
C LYS A 9 7.66 10.75 -0.72
N THR A 10 6.76 9.90 -1.21
CA THR A 10 5.54 9.48 -0.49
C THR A 10 5.90 8.70 0.76
N PHE A 11 6.81 7.74 0.65
CA PHE A 11 7.36 6.98 1.77
C PHE A 11 7.94 7.90 2.85
N ARG A 12 8.83 8.83 2.49
CA ARG A 12 9.43 9.77 3.45
C ARG A 12 8.41 10.69 4.11
N ALA A 13 7.34 11.06 3.40
CA ALA A 13 6.25 11.84 3.98
C ALA A 13 5.49 11.05 5.06
N TYR A 14 5.16 9.78 4.80
CA TYR A 14 4.50 8.91 5.78
C TYR A 14 5.42 8.51 6.93
N GLU A 15 6.71 8.29 6.68
CA GLU A 15 7.72 8.03 7.71
C GLU A 15 7.77 9.17 8.74
N LYS A 16 7.82 10.42 8.29
CA LYS A 16 7.80 11.59 9.20
C LYS A 16 6.51 11.67 10.02
N ARG A 17 5.37 11.36 9.41
CA ARG A 17 4.06 11.36 10.09
C ARG A 17 3.99 10.25 11.13
N TYR A 18 4.48 9.07 10.80
CA TYR A 18 4.56 7.94 11.71
C TYR A 18 5.44 8.25 12.92
N GLN A 19 6.67 8.73 12.68
CA GLN A 19 7.60 9.14 13.74
C GLN A 19 6.99 10.21 14.66
N LYS A 20 6.25 11.17 14.09
CA LYS A 20 5.55 12.18 14.89
C LYS A 20 4.43 11.56 15.73
N ALA A 21 3.60 10.69 15.15
CA ALA A 21 2.51 10.04 15.87
C ALA A 21 3.02 9.15 17.03
N GLU A 22 4.16 8.47 16.82
CA GLU A 22 4.88 7.73 17.86
C GLU A 22 5.38 8.65 18.98
N ALA A 23 6.02 9.77 18.63
CA ALA A 23 6.54 10.75 19.60
C ALA A 23 5.45 11.42 20.45
N MET A 24 4.20 11.45 19.95
CA MET A 24 3.06 11.98 20.69
C MET A 24 2.51 11.02 21.77
N GLY A 25 2.99 9.79 21.83
CA GLY A 25 2.52 8.80 22.83
C GLY A 25 1.04 8.45 22.68
N ILE A 26 0.49 8.50 21.46
CA ILE A 26 -0.91 8.17 21.20
C ILE A 26 -1.14 6.66 21.42
N ASP A 27 -2.02 6.34 22.37
CA ASP A 27 -2.49 4.98 22.70
C ASP A 27 -3.97 4.77 22.31
N GLU A 28 -4.50 3.57 22.57
CA GLU A 28 -5.87 3.14 22.25
C GLU A 28 -6.97 4.02 22.87
N SER A 29 -6.67 4.74 23.96
CA SER A 29 -7.63 5.64 24.63
C SER A 29 -7.75 6.99 23.92
N SER A 30 -6.80 7.33 23.06
CA SER A 30 -6.76 8.61 22.36
C SER A 30 -7.76 8.68 21.23
N ARG A 31 -8.45 9.83 21.11
CA ARG A 31 -9.28 10.17 19.94
C ARG A 31 -8.52 10.16 18.61
N PHE A 32 -7.18 10.16 18.65
CA PHE A 32 -6.31 10.15 17.48
C PHE A 32 -5.77 8.75 17.15
N TYR A 33 -6.11 7.72 17.93
CA TYR A 33 -5.60 6.37 17.77
C TYR A 33 -5.87 5.79 16.38
N GLU A 34 -7.12 5.82 15.92
CA GLU A 34 -7.50 5.34 14.58
C GLU A 34 -6.67 6.01 13.47
N ALA A 35 -6.45 7.32 13.59
CA ALA A 35 -5.71 8.05 12.59
C ALA A 35 -4.19 7.77 12.68
N LYS A 36 -3.65 7.44 13.86
CA LYS A 36 -2.29 6.90 14.02
C LYS A 36 -2.16 5.54 13.34
N CYS A 37 -3.07 4.60 13.60
CA CYS A 37 -3.07 3.27 12.98
C CYS A 37 -3.11 3.38 11.45
N GLU A 38 -3.91 4.30 10.93
CA GLU A 38 -4.01 4.57 9.50
C GLU A 38 -2.75 5.18 8.87
N ILE A 39 -1.99 5.98 9.63
CA ILE A 39 -0.66 6.44 9.22
C ILE A 39 0.31 5.26 9.18
N GLU A 40 0.30 4.42 10.21
CA GLU A 40 1.17 3.25 10.34
C GLU A 40 0.94 2.26 9.20
N HIS A 41 -0.29 1.84 8.92
CA HIS A 41 -0.60 0.92 7.82
C HIS A 41 -0.09 1.43 6.47
N ARG A 42 -0.27 2.72 6.18
CA ARG A 42 0.25 3.32 4.93
C ARG A 42 1.78 3.37 4.92
N TYR A 43 2.40 3.75 6.04
CA TYR A 43 3.86 3.77 6.20
C TYR A 43 4.46 2.37 6.00
N VAL A 44 3.94 1.35 6.66
CA VAL A 44 4.45 -0.03 6.57
C VAL A 44 4.26 -0.60 5.16
N ALA A 45 3.12 -0.36 4.51
CA ALA A 45 2.91 -0.77 3.12
C ALA A 45 3.91 -0.10 2.16
N LEU A 46 4.17 1.20 2.34
CA LEU A 46 5.17 1.94 1.57
C LEU A 46 6.60 1.44 1.84
N TYR A 47 6.92 1.12 3.09
CA TYR A 47 8.20 0.53 3.48
C TYR A 47 8.42 -0.79 2.73
N PHE A 48 7.47 -1.73 2.79
CA PHE A 48 7.60 -3.00 2.08
C PHE A 48 7.71 -2.84 0.58
N ALA A 49 6.96 -1.91 -0.02
CA ALA A 49 7.07 -1.62 -1.46
C ALA A 49 8.46 -1.10 -1.83
N VAL A 50 9.02 -0.15 -1.05
CA VAL A 50 10.35 0.40 -1.27
C VAL A 50 11.43 -0.68 -1.12
N GLU A 51 11.35 -1.52 -0.08
CA GLU A 51 12.31 -2.60 0.15
C GLU A 51 12.26 -3.66 -0.95
N MET A 52 11.06 -4.04 -1.38
CA MET A 52 10.88 -4.94 -2.52
C MET A 52 11.58 -4.38 -3.77
N ILE A 53 11.29 -3.12 -4.12
CA ILE A 53 11.84 -2.47 -5.32
C ILE A 53 13.37 -2.40 -5.29
N LYS A 54 13.97 -2.10 -4.14
CA LYS A 54 15.42 -2.11 -3.96
C LYS A 54 16.02 -3.50 -4.17
N SER A 55 15.33 -4.54 -3.70
CA SER A 55 15.80 -5.94 -3.80
C SER A 55 15.57 -6.60 -5.16
N LEU A 56 14.66 -6.08 -6.00
CA LEU A 56 14.18 -6.76 -7.21
C LEU A 56 15.32 -7.24 -8.12
N LYS A 57 16.29 -6.35 -8.40
CA LYS A 57 17.42 -6.65 -9.28
C LYS A 57 18.32 -7.78 -8.78
N ASN A 58 18.46 -7.91 -7.47
CA ASN A 58 19.29 -8.96 -6.89
C ASN A 58 18.50 -10.27 -6.78
N LYS A 59 17.20 -10.18 -6.47
CA LYS A 59 16.33 -11.34 -6.24
C LYS A 59 15.84 -12.02 -7.53
N CYS A 60 15.78 -11.31 -8.66
CA CYS A 60 15.23 -11.86 -9.90
C CYS A 60 16.05 -13.00 -10.53
N HIS A 61 17.27 -13.22 -10.05
CA HIS A 61 18.14 -14.33 -10.46
C HIS A 61 18.10 -15.51 -9.48
N GLU A 62 17.46 -15.38 -8.32
CA GLU A 62 17.41 -16.42 -7.30
C GLU A 62 16.29 -17.44 -7.57
N ALA A 63 16.55 -18.70 -7.23
CA ALA A 63 15.51 -19.72 -7.18
C ALA A 63 14.41 -19.30 -6.19
N GLY A 64 13.14 -19.42 -6.59
CA GLY A 64 12.01 -19.01 -5.77
C GLY A 64 11.63 -17.53 -5.87
N PHE A 65 12.18 -16.77 -6.84
CA PHE A 65 11.82 -15.37 -7.07
C PHE A 65 10.31 -15.11 -7.20
N LYS A 66 9.57 -16.02 -7.87
CA LYS A 66 8.10 -15.95 -7.95
C LYS A 66 7.48 -15.95 -6.56
N LYS A 67 7.87 -16.91 -5.71
CA LYS A 67 7.37 -17.04 -4.33
C LYS A 67 7.69 -15.78 -3.52
N TYR A 68 8.93 -15.28 -3.63
CA TYR A 68 9.36 -14.03 -3.02
C TYR A 68 8.44 -12.85 -3.39
N CYS A 69 8.10 -12.71 -4.68
CA CYS A 69 7.18 -11.67 -5.11
C CYS A 69 5.81 -11.82 -4.44
N TYR A 70 5.19 -13.00 -4.51
CA TYR A 70 3.87 -13.24 -3.91
C TYR A 70 3.84 -12.94 -2.41
N GLU A 71 4.86 -13.35 -1.66
CA GLU A 71 4.95 -13.09 -0.22
C GLU A 71 5.01 -11.58 0.07
N TYR A 72 5.79 -10.82 -0.71
CA TYR A 72 5.81 -9.36 -0.57
C TYR A 72 4.49 -8.70 -0.93
N TYR A 73 3.81 -9.14 -1.99
CA TYR A 73 2.49 -8.63 -2.32
C TYR A 73 1.49 -8.92 -1.20
N GLN A 74 1.58 -10.08 -0.56
CA GLN A 74 0.75 -10.41 0.59
C GLN A 74 1.05 -9.51 1.79
N LEU A 75 2.31 -9.18 2.05
CA LEU A 75 2.69 -8.22 3.11
C LEU A 75 2.10 -6.83 2.84
N ILE A 76 2.27 -6.30 1.62
CA ILE A 76 1.71 -5.00 1.23
C ILE A 76 0.18 -5.03 1.32
N ALA A 77 -0.46 -6.06 0.76
CA ALA A 77 -1.91 -6.20 0.75
C ALA A 77 -2.49 -6.32 2.16
N LYS A 78 -1.86 -7.10 3.04
CA LYS A 78 -2.31 -7.27 4.43
C LYS A 78 -2.36 -5.93 5.17
N GLU A 79 -1.35 -5.08 4.93
CA GLU A 79 -1.31 -3.77 5.57
C GLU A 79 -2.26 -2.78 4.93
N ILE A 80 -2.39 -2.79 3.60
CA ILE A 80 -3.07 -1.71 2.89
C ILE A 80 -4.53 -2.01 2.53
N VAL A 81 -4.97 -3.27 2.53
CA VAL A 81 -6.37 -3.62 2.29
C VAL A 81 -7.23 -3.30 3.51
N PRO A 82 -8.28 -2.47 3.36
CA PRO A 82 -9.19 -2.14 4.46
C PRO A 82 -10.13 -3.31 4.73
N TYR A 83 -9.93 -3.98 5.86
CA TYR A 83 -10.84 -5.00 6.37
C TYR A 83 -11.52 -4.51 7.64
N ASN A 84 -12.84 -4.67 7.70
CA ASN A 84 -13.52 -4.68 8.99
C ASN A 84 -13.28 -6.05 9.62
N VAL A 85 -12.70 -6.05 10.81
CA VAL A 85 -12.56 -7.26 11.61
C VAL A 85 -13.85 -7.45 12.39
N ILE A 86 -14.49 -8.60 12.19
CA ILE A 86 -15.58 -9.06 13.05
C ILE A 86 -15.11 -10.31 13.81
N ILE A 87 -15.56 -10.47 15.05
CA ILE A 87 -15.35 -11.70 15.81
C ILE A 87 -16.66 -12.48 15.71
N ASN A 88 -16.62 -13.66 15.08
CA ASN A 88 -17.80 -14.49 14.96
C ASN A 88 -18.14 -15.17 16.30
N GLU A 89 -19.26 -15.88 16.34
CA GLU A 89 -19.77 -16.57 17.54
C GLU A 89 -18.77 -17.57 18.15
N ASN A 90 -17.80 -18.05 17.36
CA ASN A 90 -16.75 -18.96 17.79
C ASN A 90 -15.46 -18.24 18.24
N GLY A 91 -15.48 -16.91 18.39
CA GLY A 91 -14.30 -16.13 18.75
C GLY A 91 -13.28 -15.97 17.61
N LYS A 92 -13.60 -16.41 16.38
CA LYS A 92 -12.70 -16.32 15.23
C LYS A 92 -12.81 -14.95 14.57
N LYS A 93 -11.67 -14.33 14.29
CA LYS A 93 -11.59 -13.11 13.49
C LYS A 93 -11.93 -13.42 12.03
N GLU A 94 -12.94 -12.75 11.49
CA GLU A 94 -13.27 -12.72 10.07
C GLU A 94 -13.05 -11.32 9.52
N TYR A 95 -12.67 -11.24 8.24
CA TYR A 95 -12.21 -10.01 7.61
C TYR A 95 -13.16 -9.68 6.44
N ILE A 96 -13.95 -8.61 6.59
CA ILE A 96 -14.88 -8.14 5.56
C ILE A 96 -14.24 -7.00 4.79
N ALA A 97 -14.02 -7.19 3.49
CA ALA A 97 -13.50 -6.15 2.61
C ALA A 97 -14.53 -5.03 2.42
N GLN A 98 -14.14 -3.77 2.64
CA GLN A 98 -15.02 -2.64 2.44
C GLN A 98 -15.21 -2.32 0.95
N LYS A 99 -16.46 -2.03 0.54
CA LYS A 99 -16.76 -1.54 -0.82
C LYS A 99 -16.51 -0.03 -0.89
N VAL A 100 -15.72 0.40 -1.87
CA VAL A 100 -15.44 1.81 -2.13
C VAL A 100 -16.37 2.33 -3.23
N LYS A 101 -17.00 3.49 -3.00
CA LYS A 101 -17.77 4.20 -4.03
C LYS A 101 -16.88 5.28 -4.65
N VAL A 102 -16.67 5.20 -5.95
CA VAL A 102 -15.94 6.22 -6.73
C VAL A 102 -16.93 6.90 -7.67
N SER A 103 -16.83 8.24 -7.76
CA SER A 103 -17.62 9.01 -8.72
C SER A 103 -17.19 8.70 -10.14
N SER A 104 -18.14 8.46 -11.05
CA SER A 104 -17.85 8.27 -12.49
C SER A 104 -17.23 9.50 -13.15
N LYS A 105 -17.28 10.67 -12.49
CA LYS A 105 -16.68 11.93 -12.96
C LYS A 105 -15.24 12.12 -12.49
N ASP A 106 -14.75 11.26 -11.60
CA ASP A 106 -13.37 11.31 -11.11
C ASP A 106 -12.45 10.47 -12.01
N TYR A 107 -12.17 11.01 -13.20
CA TYR A 107 -11.41 10.31 -14.24
C TYR A 107 -10.02 9.87 -13.77
N GLN A 108 -9.38 10.64 -12.87
CA GLN A 108 -8.07 10.32 -12.34
C GLN A 108 -8.12 9.07 -11.44
N VAL A 109 -9.08 9.01 -10.51
CA VAL A 109 -9.25 7.84 -9.64
C VAL A 109 -9.65 6.60 -10.46
N ILE A 110 -10.49 6.76 -11.49
CA ILE A 110 -10.88 5.67 -12.39
C ILE A 110 -9.66 5.16 -13.18
N GLU A 111 -8.81 6.04 -13.67
CA GLU A 111 -7.58 5.65 -14.38
C GLU A 111 -6.66 4.83 -13.47
N VAL A 112 -6.44 5.28 -12.23
CA VAL A 112 -5.61 4.56 -11.27
C VAL A 112 -6.21 3.19 -10.94
N TYR A 113 -7.53 3.09 -10.77
CA TYR A 113 -8.22 1.81 -10.58
C TYR A 113 -8.00 0.86 -11.78
N ASN A 114 -8.17 1.36 -13.01
CA ASN A 114 -7.99 0.55 -14.20
C ASN A 114 -6.54 0.05 -14.35
N LYS A 115 -5.54 0.89 -14.05
CA LYS A 115 -4.13 0.50 -14.01
C LYS A 115 -3.88 -0.58 -12.96
N ALA A 116 -4.45 -0.45 -11.76
CA ALA A 116 -4.33 -1.46 -10.72
C ALA A 116 -4.97 -2.80 -11.12
N LYS A 117 -6.13 -2.75 -11.79
CA LYS A 117 -6.79 -3.95 -12.32
C LYS A 117 -5.92 -4.65 -13.38
N GLN A 118 -5.34 -3.89 -14.31
CA GLN A 118 -4.42 -4.41 -15.32
C GLN A 118 -3.15 -4.99 -14.68
N ALA A 119 -2.60 -4.30 -13.67
CA ALA A 119 -1.44 -4.76 -12.92
C ALA A 119 -1.70 -6.08 -12.20
N TYR A 120 -2.90 -6.26 -11.64
CA TYR A 120 -3.29 -7.51 -11.01
C TYR A 120 -3.31 -8.67 -12.02
N SER A 121 -3.99 -8.51 -13.16
CA SER A 121 -4.00 -9.52 -14.23
C SER A 121 -2.59 -9.79 -14.76
N SER A 122 -1.82 -8.74 -15.02
CA SER A 122 -0.42 -8.78 -15.43
C SER A 122 0.44 -9.60 -14.48
N PHE A 123 0.24 -9.44 -13.16
CA PHE A 123 0.98 -10.19 -12.15
C PHE A 123 0.64 -11.68 -12.11
N GLN A 124 -0.62 -12.03 -12.41
CA GLN A 124 -1.05 -13.44 -12.50
C GLN A 124 -0.52 -14.13 -13.76
N GLU A 125 -0.43 -13.40 -14.86
CA GLU A 125 -0.14 -13.94 -16.20
C GLU A 125 1.33 -13.82 -16.61
N MET A 126 2.14 -13.03 -15.90
CA MET A 126 3.53 -12.82 -16.29
C MET A 126 4.42 -14.07 -16.15
N ASN A 127 5.35 -14.21 -17.09
CA ASN A 127 6.40 -15.23 -17.01
C ASN A 127 7.55 -14.73 -16.13
N PHE A 128 7.62 -15.18 -14.88
CA PHE A 128 8.71 -14.85 -13.95
C PHE A 128 10.05 -15.47 -14.37
N ASP A 129 10.01 -16.54 -15.17
CA ASP A 129 11.17 -17.29 -15.61
C ASP A 129 11.75 -16.76 -16.93
N GLU A 130 11.14 -15.72 -17.52
CA GLU A 130 11.66 -15.05 -18.74
C GLU A 130 13.13 -14.64 -18.58
N ASP A 131 13.93 -14.86 -19.64
CA ASP A 131 15.39 -14.68 -19.62
C ASP A 131 15.79 -13.21 -19.42
N ASP A 132 15.04 -12.28 -20.00
CA ASP A 132 15.24 -10.85 -19.80
C ASP A 132 14.76 -10.42 -18.40
N LYS A 133 15.63 -10.60 -17.40
CA LYS A 133 15.34 -10.24 -16.02
C LYS A 133 15.11 -8.75 -15.80
N ASN A 134 15.65 -7.88 -16.66
CA ASN A 134 15.36 -6.44 -16.58
C ASN A 134 13.91 -6.16 -16.96
N LYS A 135 13.40 -6.80 -18.01
CA LYS A 135 12.00 -6.71 -18.41
C LYS A 135 11.07 -7.27 -17.34
N VAL A 136 11.40 -8.43 -16.75
CA VAL A 136 10.64 -9.01 -15.63
C VAL A 136 10.59 -8.06 -14.43
N CYS A 137 11.74 -7.53 -13.99
CA CYS A 137 11.81 -6.58 -12.87
C CYS A 137 11.02 -5.30 -13.13
N LYS A 138 11.12 -4.76 -14.36
CA LYS A 138 10.38 -3.55 -14.76
C LYS A 138 8.87 -3.79 -14.69
N LYS A 139 8.39 -4.93 -15.19
CA LYS A 139 6.96 -5.28 -15.15
C LYS A 139 6.45 -5.45 -13.72
N ILE A 140 7.25 -6.08 -12.85
CA ILE A 140 6.91 -6.22 -11.42
C ILE A 140 6.84 -4.84 -10.75
N LEU A 141 7.82 -3.98 -10.99
CA LEU A 141 7.84 -2.60 -10.48
C LEU A 141 6.56 -1.85 -10.87
N GLU A 142 6.21 -1.84 -12.16
CA GLU A 142 5.00 -1.18 -12.68
C GLU A 142 3.73 -1.74 -12.04
N ASN A 143 3.67 -3.07 -11.87
CA ASN A 143 2.53 -3.73 -11.24
C ASN A 143 2.38 -3.33 -9.75
N ILE A 144 3.48 -3.34 -8.97
CA ILE A 144 3.48 -2.92 -7.56
C ILE A 144 2.98 -1.48 -7.43
N LEU A 145 3.56 -0.57 -8.22
CA LEU A 145 3.22 0.86 -8.15
C LEU A 145 1.74 1.11 -8.46
N SER A 146 1.22 0.45 -9.49
CA SER A 146 -0.19 0.58 -9.88
C SER A 146 -1.14 0.11 -8.78
N ILE A 147 -0.86 -1.07 -8.20
CA ILE A 147 -1.67 -1.62 -7.10
C ILE A 147 -1.56 -0.73 -5.86
N LEU A 148 -0.35 -0.35 -5.46
CA LEU A 148 -0.11 0.47 -4.28
C LEU A 148 -0.81 1.84 -4.38
N ASN A 149 -0.74 2.50 -5.53
CA ASN A 149 -1.40 3.79 -5.76
C ASN A 149 -2.91 3.69 -5.58
N TRP A 150 -3.54 2.66 -6.18
CA TRP A 150 -4.97 2.43 -5.99
C TRP A 150 -5.32 2.20 -4.51
N MET A 151 -4.54 1.38 -3.82
CA MET A 151 -4.80 1.06 -2.42
C MET A 151 -4.63 2.26 -1.49
N LEU A 152 -3.65 3.14 -1.75
CA LEU A 152 -3.48 4.40 -1.01
C LEU A 152 -4.68 5.33 -1.21
N ILE A 153 -5.21 5.43 -2.43
CA ILE A 153 -6.43 6.21 -2.72
C ILE A 153 -7.64 5.63 -1.99
N VAL A 154 -7.83 4.31 -2.06
CA VAL A 154 -8.92 3.61 -1.38
C VAL A 154 -8.90 3.90 0.12
N ARG A 155 -7.75 3.76 0.78
CA ARG A 155 -7.64 4.08 2.21
C ARG A 155 -7.93 5.55 2.48
N GLU A 156 -7.50 6.47 1.64
CA GLU A 156 -7.79 7.90 1.83
C GLU A 156 -9.27 8.24 1.68
N ILE A 157 -10.00 7.53 0.81
CA ILE A 157 -11.46 7.69 0.66
C ILE A 157 -12.19 7.19 1.92
N LEU A 158 -11.78 6.05 2.46
CA LEU A 158 -12.46 5.40 3.60
C LEU A 158 -12.04 6.02 4.94
N PHE A 159 -10.76 6.31 5.10
CA PHE A 159 -10.12 6.78 6.32
C PHE A 159 -9.23 7.98 6.01
N PRO A 160 -9.81 9.16 5.75
CA PRO A 160 -9.06 10.33 5.35
C PRO A 160 -8.14 10.78 6.49
N VAL A 161 -6.84 10.77 6.23
CA VAL A 161 -5.83 11.28 7.18
C VAL A 161 -5.43 12.71 6.82
N ASN A 162 -5.56 13.11 5.54
CA ASN A 162 -5.20 14.46 5.07
C ASN A 162 -6.32 15.50 5.19
N ARG A 163 -7.56 15.10 5.52
CA ARG A 163 -8.66 16.07 5.71
C ARG A 163 -8.66 16.64 7.12
N GLY A 164 -7.73 17.54 7.37
CA GLY A 164 -7.85 18.61 8.37
C GLY A 164 -7.65 18.27 9.85
N LYS A 165 -7.65 16.99 10.28
CA LYS A 165 -7.45 16.67 11.71
C LYS A 165 -5.98 16.51 12.12
N PHE A 166 -5.12 15.98 11.25
CA PHE A 166 -3.67 15.85 11.55
C PHE A 166 -2.86 17.10 11.19
N ASP A 167 -3.24 17.87 10.18
CA ASP A 167 -2.56 19.14 9.86
C ASP A 167 -2.76 20.19 10.96
N MET A 168 -3.86 20.14 11.73
CA MET A 168 -4.03 20.96 12.94
C MET A 168 -3.07 20.56 14.09
N ILE A 169 -2.64 19.30 14.13
CA ILE A 169 -1.62 18.82 15.09
C ILE A 169 -0.21 19.14 14.57
N CYS A 170 -0.06 19.39 13.27
CA CYS A 170 1.19 19.79 12.62
C CYS A 170 1.47 21.29 12.61
N ASN A 171 0.53 22.10 13.09
CA ASN A 171 0.68 23.54 13.26
C ASN A 171 0.50 24.01 14.72
N MET A 172 0.62 23.11 15.71
CA MET A 172 0.76 23.46 17.13
C MET A 172 2.19 23.18 17.60
#